data_AF-A0AAD6K3E6-F1
#
_entry.id   AF-A0AAD6K3E6-F1
#
_cell.length_a   1.000
_cell.length_b   1.000
_cell.length_c   1.000
_cell.angle_alpha   90.00
_cell.angle_beta   90.00
_cell.angle_gamma   90.00
#
_symmetry.space_group_name_H-M   'P 1'
#
loop_
_entity.id
_entity.type
_entity.pdbx_description
1 polymer ?
#
loop_
_entity_poly.entity_id
_entity_poly.type
_entity_poly.pdbx_seq_one_letter_code
_entity_poly.pdbx_strand_id
1 'polypeptide(L)'
;MASSGCRGSYGKGTLIRNPENVAAPAVKTFHAGTALNPDGGLIATGGRVLGVTATGSDLEDDRDRSYQAVAQINWPDGFCRRDVGWTGELFLRNTYLASNK
;
A
#
# COMPACT_ATOMS: atom_id res chain seq x y z
N MET A 1 3.73 -0.46 1.79
CA MET A 1 4.67 -1.43 1.20
C MET A 1 6.01 -1.33 1.90
N ALA A 2 6.68 -2.47 2.06
CA ALA A 2 7.95 -2.63 2.74
C ALA A 2 8.89 -3.50 1.92
N SER A 3 10.20 -3.34 2.11
CA SER A 3 11.18 -4.17 1.40
C SER A 3 11.13 -5.61 1.92
N SER A 4 11.26 -6.60 1.03
CA SER A 4 11.37 -8.01 1.38
C SER A 4 12.56 -8.21 2.33
N GLY A 5 12.29 -8.74 3.53
CA GLY A 5 13.33 -8.84 4.55
C GLY A 5 13.45 -7.62 5.48
N CYS A 6 12.46 -6.73 5.55
CA CYS A 6 12.39 -5.60 6.50
C CYS A 6 12.63 -5.96 7.99
N ARG A 7 12.67 -7.24 8.37
CA ARG A 7 13.04 -7.73 9.72
C ARG A 7 14.42 -8.42 9.78
N GLY A 8 15.19 -8.40 8.70
CA GLY A 8 16.53 -8.99 8.54
C GLY A 8 17.35 -8.20 7.51
N SER A 9 18.18 -8.89 6.72
CA SER A 9 18.95 -8.27 5.61
C SER A 9 18.01 -7.99 4.44
N TYR A 10 17.88 -6.73 4.03
CA TYR A 10 17.10 -6.34 2.84
C TYR A 10 17.98 -5.63 1.82
N GLY A 11 17.71 -5.86 0.54
CA GLY A 11 18.36 -5.15 -0.56
C GLY A 11 17.98 -3.67 -0.52
N LYS A 12 18.99 -2.79 -0.44
CA LYS A 12 18.80 -1.34 -0.61
C LYS A 12 19.05 -0.99 -2.07
N GLY A 13 18.34 0.03 -2.58
CA GLY A 13 18.53 0.53 -3.93
C GLY A 13 17.66 -0.16 -5.00
N THR A 14 16.67 -0.95 -4.61
CA THR A 14 15.76 -1.61 -5.57
C THR A 14 14.85 -0.58 -6.24
N LEU A 15 14.74 -0.64 -7.55
CA LEU A 15 13.95 0.29 -8.34
C LEU A 15 12.45 0.08 -8.14
N ILE A 16 11.74 1.17 -7.92
CA ILE A 16 10.28 1.24 -7.79
C ILE A 16 9.75 1.91 -9.06
N ARG A 17 8.89 1.21 -9.80
CA ARG A 17 8.28 1.73 -11.03
C ARG A 17 6.79 2.01 -10.82
N ASN A 18 6.31 3.07 -11.48
CA ASN A 18 4.91 3.53 -11.42
C ASN A 18 4.37 3.86 -10.01
N PRO A 19 5.12 4.49 -9.09
CA PRO A 19 4.60 4.83 -7.76
C PRO A 19 3.53 5.95 -7.80
N GLU A 20 3.59 6.83 -8.82
CA GLU A 20 2.62 7.91 -9.03
C GLU A 20 1.54 7.62 -10.08
N ASN A 21 1.73 6.62 -10.95
CA ASN A 21 0.73 6.28 -11.99
C ASN A 21 -0.51 5.57 -11.43
N VAL A 22 -0.53 5.41 -10.11
CA VAL A 22 -1.65 4.90 -9.32
C VAL A 22 -2.67 6.01 -9.00
N ALA A 23 -2.50 7.20 -9.58
CA ALA A 23 -3.34 8.37 -9.41
C ALA A 23 -4.75 8.18 -10.02
N ALA A 24 -5.51 7.21 -9.51
CA ALA A 24 -6.95 7.37 -9.46
C ALA A 24 -7.23 8.60 -8.55
N PRO A 25 -8.26 9.43 -8.83
CA PRO A 25 -8.53 10.66 -8.08
C PRO A 25 -8.62 10.47 -6.56
N ALA A 26 -8.97 9.25 -6.15
CA ALA A 26 -9.16 8.88 -4.76
C ALA A 26 -8.01 8.03 -4.17
N VAL A 27 -6.86 7.91 -4.84
CA VAL A 27 -5.69 7.16 -4.35
C VAL A 27 -4.51 8.12 -4.18
N LYS A 28 -3.87 8.07 -3.01
CA LYS A 28 -2.62 8.76 -2.70
C LYS A 28 -1.51 7.81 -2.33
N THR A 29 -0.35 8.03 -2.92
CA THR A 29 0.92 7.38 -2.55
C THR A 29 1.74 8.34 -1.67
N PHE A 30 2.23 7.82 -0.54
CA PHE A 30 3.10 8.51 0.40
C PHE A 30 4.49 7.88 0.37
N HIS A 31 5.51 8.73 0.24
CA HIS A 31 6.91 8.32 0.22
C HIS A 31 7.48 8.36 1.64
N ALA A 32 8.09 7.26 2.10
CA ALA A 32 8.74 7.19 3.41
C ALA A 32 10.23 6.90 3.26
N GLY A 33 10.58 5.66 2.91
CA GLY A 33 11.96 5.20 2.71
C GLY A 33 12.32 5.09 1.24
N THR A 34 12.12 6.17 0.48
CA THR A 34 12.47 6.23 -0.95
C THR A 34 13.46 7.36 -1.23
N ALA A 35 14.33 7.17 -2.21
CA ALA A 35 15.19 8.22 -2.75
C ALA A 35 15.19 8.18 -4.27
N LEU A 36 15.65 9.25 -4.92
CA LEU A 36 15.95 9.24 -6.35
C LEU A 36 17.41 8.81 -6.54
N ASN A 37 17.65 7.91 -7.49
CA ASN A 37 19.00 7.59 -7.93
C ASN A 37 19.52 8.68 -8.90
N PRO A 38 20.82 8.65 -9.28
CA PRO A 38 21.39 9.63 -10.22
C PRO A 38 20.71 9.66 -11.59
N ASP A 39 20.07 8.57 -11.99
CA ASP A 39 19.35 8.43 -13.27
C ASP A 39 17.89 8.94 -13.18
N GLY A 40 17.47 9.49 -12.04
CA GLY A 40 16.11 9.98 -11.81
C GLY A 40 15.07 8.90 -11.49
N GLY A 41 15.50 7.65 -11.29
CA GLY A 41 14.65 6.53 -10.89
C GLY A 41 14.40 6.50 -9.38
N LEU A 42 13.17 6.20 -8.96
CA LEU A 42 12.83 6.04 -7.55
C LEU A 42 13.33 4.69 -7.02
N ILE A 43 14.08 4.72 -5.93
CA ILE A 43 14.65 3.53 -5.28
C ILE A 43 14.21 3.41 -3.82
N ALA A 44 14.09 2.17 -3.33
CA ALA A 44 13.85 1.88 -1.93
C ALA A 44 15.14 2.00 -1.10
N THR A 45 15.13 2.82 -0.05
CA THR A 45 16.29 3.07 0.83
C THR A 45 16.10 2.58 2.27
N GLY A 46 14.90 2.14 2.64
CA GLY A 46 14.58 1.69 3.98
C GLY A 46 13.64 0.47 4.03
N GLY A 47 13.30 0.04 5.25
CA GLY A 47 12.39 -1.08 5.46
C GLY A 47 10.93 -0.75 5.13
N ARG A 48 10.43 0.42 5.56
CA ARG A 48 9.13 0.97 5.18
C ARG A 48 9.33 2.00 4.06
N VAL A 49 8.71 1.76 2.91
CA VAL A 49 9.10 2.44 1.66
C VAL A 49 7.98 3.33 1.14
N LEU A 50 6.79 2.76 0.94
CA LEU A 50 5.60 3.47 0.44
C LEU A 50 4.40 3.27 1.36
N GLY A 51 3.56 4.28 1.50
CA GLY A 51 2.18 4.18 1.97
C GLY A 51 1.24 4.36 0.78
N VAL A 52 0.22 3.52 0.64
CA VAL A 52 -0.84 3.70 -0.36
C VAL A 52 -2.15 3.80 0.39
N THR A 53 -2.90 4.85 0.13
CA THR A 53 -4.18 5.13 0.79
C THR A 53 -5.19 5.47 -0.28
N ALA A 54 -6.33 4.79 -0.27
CA ALA A 54 -7.47 5.14 -1.10
C ALA A 54 -8.62 5.74 -0.28
N THR A 55 -9.56 6.35 -0.99
CA THR A 55 -10.82 6.86 -0.46
C THR A 55 -11.96 6.43 -1.39
N GLY A 56 -13.10 6.11 -0.81
CA GLY A 56 -14.19 5.38 -1.41
C GLY A 56 -15.46 5.58 -0.59
N SER A 57 -16.52 4.89 -0.98
CA SER A 57 -17.83 5.07 -0.36
C SER A 57 -17.99 4.31 0.96
N ASP A 58 -17.19 3.28 1.18
CA ASP A 58 -17.17 2.46 2.39
C ASP A 58 -15.78 1.81 2.58
N LEU A 59 -15.61 1.07 3.69
CA LEU A 59 -14.34 0.41 4.02
C LEU A 59 -13.93 -0.68 3.02
N GLU A 60 -14.89 -1.35 2.38
CA GLU A 60 -14.59 -2.41 1.39
C GLU A 60 -14.05 -1.76 0.10
N ASP A 61 -14.69 -0.69 -0.37
CA ASP A 61 -14.28 0.11 -1.53
C ASP A 61 -12.91 0.78 -1.28
N ASP A 62 -12.69 1.37 -0.10
CA ASP A 62 -11.38 1.91 0.31
C ASP A 62 -10.27 0.85 0.23
N ARG A 63 -10.57 -0.35 0.73
CA ARG A 63 -9.63 -1.47 0.77
C ARG A 63 -9.31 -1.97 -0.63
N ASP A 64 -10.33 -2.22 -1.44
CA ASP A 64 -10.18 -2.75 -2.79
C ASP A 64 -9.41 -1.77 -3.69
N ARG A 65 -9.75 -0.48 -3.62
CA ARG A 65 -9.00 0.57 -4.35
C ARG A 65 -7.55 0.63 -3.90
N SER A 66 -7.28 0.55 -2.60
CA SER A 66 -5.91 0.55 -2.06
C SER A 66 -5.11 -0.65 -2.56
N TYR A 67 -5.73 -1.84 -2.70
CA TYR A 67 -5.06 -3.03 -3.20
C TYR A 67 -4.89 -3.04 -4.72
N GLN A 68 -5.88 -2.57 -5.48
CA GLN A 68 -5.75 -2.35 -6.91
C GLN A 68 -4.61 -1.37 -7.20
N ALA A 69 -4.52 -0.31 -6.40
CA ALA A 69 -3.45 0.66 -6.47
C ALA A 69 -2.07 0.03 -6.24
N VAL A 70 -1.92 -0.75 -5.16
CA VAL A 70 -0.67 -1.48 -4.89
C VAL A 70 -0.31 -2.46 -6.00
N ALA A 71 -1.29 -3.10 -6.66
CA ALA A 71 -1.05 -4.02 -7.76
C ALA A 71 -0.48 -3.35 -9.02
N GLN A 72 -0.68 -2.05 -9.19
CA GLN A 72 -0.10 -1.28 -10.30
C GLN A 72 1.35 -0.85 -10.04
N ILE A 73 1.79 -0.83 -8.78
CA ILE A 73 3.16 -0.51 -8.41
C ILE A 73 4.04 -1.70 -8.73
N ASN A 74 4.94 -1.52 -9.69
CA ASN A 74 5.88 -2.57 -10.08
C ASN A 74 7.15 -2.45 -9.22
N TRP A 75 7.18 -3.24 -8.15
CA TRP A 75 8.32 -3.36 -7.25
C TRP A 75 8.52 -4.83 -6.84
N PRO A 76 9.42 -5.58 -7.52
CA PRO A 76 9.62 -7.02 -7.29
C PRO A 76 10.05 -7.36 -5.86
N ASP A 77 10.90 -6.51 -5.26
CA ASP A 77 11.40 -6.67 -3.88
C ASP A 77 10.44 -6.07 -2.83
N GLY A 78 9.26 -5.61 -3.28
CA GLY A 78 8.24 -5.00 -2.44
C GLY A 78 7.24 -6.02 -1.92
N PHE A 79 6.94 -5.93 -0.63
CA PHE A 79 5.87 -6.68 0.00
C PHE A 79 4.84 -5.76 0.66
N CYS A 80 3.57 -6.18 0.66
CA CYS A 80 2.50 -5.54 1.41
C CYS A 80 1.62 -6.59 2.09
N ARG A 81 1.05 -6.21 3.24
CA ARG A 81 0.07 -7.01 3.95
C ARG A 81 -1.29 -6.94 3.23
N ARG A 82 -1.99 -8.07 3.12
CA ARG A 82 -3.33 -8.18 2.48
C ARG A 82 -4.51 -8.17 3.46
N ASP A 83 -4.23 -8.06 4.75
CA ASP A 83 -5.19 -8.11 5.86
C ASP A 83 -5.46 -6.73 6.49
N VAL A 84 -5.07 -5.64 5.83
CA VAL A 84 -5.34 -4.29 6.32
C VAL A 84 -6.84 -4.00 6.18
N GLY A 85 -7.47 -3.52 7.26
CA GLY A 85 -8.90 -3.19 7.30
C GLY A 85 -9.83 -4.34 7.71
N TRP A 86 -9.35 -5.59 7.72
CA TRP A 86 -10.16 -6.79 7.97
C TRP A 86 -10.95 -6.74 9.30
N THR A 87 -10.32 -6.32 10.39
CA THR A 87 -10.99 -6.23 11.70
C THR A 87 -12.08 -5.16 11.73
N GLY A 88 -11.87 -4.04 11.02
CA GLY A 88 -12.86 -2.96 10.93
C GLY A 88 -14.08 -3.37 10.10
N GLU A 89 -13.85 -4.06 8.99
CA GLU A 89 -14.88 -4.64 8.13
C GLU A 89 -15.75 -5.65 8.90
N LEU A 90 -15.13 -6.60 9.62
CA LEU A 90 -15.83 -7.57 10.46
C LEU A 90 -16.63 -6.91 11.58
N PHE A 91 -16.09 -5.84 12.19
CA PHE A 91 -16.81 -5.09 13.21
C PHE A 91 -18.09 -4.49 12.60
N LEU A 92 -18.00 -3.72 11.51
CA LEU A 92 -19.17 -3.11 10.88
C LEU A 92 -20.23 -4.13 10.47
N ARG A 93 -19.81 -5.29 9.91
CA ARG A 93 -20.73 -6.38 9.57
C ARG A 93 -21.44 -6.96 10.79
N ASN A 94 -20.71 -7.23 11.87
CA ASN A 94 -21.29 -7.84 13.06
C ASN A 94 -22.20 -6.87 13.83
N THR A 95 -21.85 -5.58 13.89
CA THR A 95 -22.70 -4.57 14.54
C THR A 95 -23.98 -4.34 13.75
N TYR A 96 -23.91 -4.26 12.41
CA TYR A 96 -25.09 -4.12 11.55
C TYR A 96 -26.07 -5.30 11.70
N LEU A 97 -25.55 -6.53 11.80
CA LEU A 97 -26.36 -7.73 12.01
C LEU A 97 -26.95 -7.81 13.43
N ALA A 98 -26.27 -7.25 14.43
CA ALA A 98 -26.76 -7.20 15.80
C ALA A 98 -27.84 -6.12 16.01
N SER A 99 -27.81 -5.03 15.24
CA SER A 99 -28.79 -3.93 15.32
C SER A 99 -30.09 -4.17 14.55
N ASN A 100 -30.12 -5.14 13.63
CA ASN A 100 -31.30 -5.51 12.83
C ASN A 100 -31.92 -6.86 13.23
N LYS A 101 -31.70 -7.31 14.47
CA LYS A 101 -32.43 -8.39 15.13
C LYS A 101 -33.26 -7.83 16.26
#